data_AF-A0A286QSI6-F1
#
_entry.id   AF-A0A286QSI6-F1
#
_cell.length_a   1.000
_cell.length_b   1.000
_cell.length_c   1.000
_cell.angle_alpha   90.00
_cell.angle_beta   90.00
_cell.angle_gamma   90.00
#
_symmetry.space_group_name_H-M   'P 1'
#
loop_
_entity.id
_entity.type
_entity.pdbx_description
1 polymer ?
#
loop_
_entity_poly.entity_id
_entity_poly.type
_entity_poly.pdbx_seq_one_letter_code
_entity_poly.pdbx_strand_id
1 'polypeptide(L)'
;MLPQLNKNKPHGFVSSYKLSHIDFTAWLDIITWKNNFAVCYLAKGIIDNIFTGCGCALGMTTVFTTIVETSRSTMQQTSELNTLIQELERQLSQLDNYIQMFNNFEMNNAFNVVFEDGQIGIDTGTEVSDTVAQTWTERVNVFNNVIHARCHSIEDMLNDIFDIESSIDDTDYEFRFSYFLEKYLNVTSRYRHF
;
A
#
# COMPACT_ATOMS: atom_id res chain seq x y z
N MET A 1 -43.98 35.71 -30.94
CA MET A 1 -45.11 35.96 -30.02
C MET A 1 -44.78 35.33 -28.68
N LEU A 2 -44.44 36.16 -27.69
CA LEU A 2 -44.34 35.79 -26.28
C LEU A 2 -45.45 36.54 -25.55
N PRO A 3 -46.24 35.87 -24.69
CA PRO A 3 -46.94 36.52 -23.60
C PRO A 3 -46.45 35.93 -22.26
N GLN A 4 -46.46 36.56 -21.09
CA GLN A 4 -46.75 37.91 -20.57
C GLN A 4 -46.21 37.83 -19.12
N LEU A 5 -45.50 38.84 -18.62
CA LEU A 5 -45.15 38.95 -17.19
C LEU A 5 -46.12 39.93 -16.54
N ASN A 6 -47.11 39.41 -15.81
CA ASN A 6 -47.98 40.22 -14.96
C ASN A 6 -47.30 40.44 -13.61
N LYS A 7 -46.85 41.68 -13.38
CA LYS A 7 -46.33 42.19 -12.11
C LYS A 7 -47.52 42.57 -11.22
N ASN A 8 -47.88 41.76 -10.23
CA ASN A 8 -48.62 42.25 -9.08
C ASN A 8 -48.50 41.33 -7.85
N LYS A 9 -47.90 41.91 -6.78
CA LYS A 9 -48.17 41.71 -5.34
C LYS A 9 -47.37 40.66 -4.54
N PRO A 10 -47.22 40.90 -3.22
CA PRO A 10 -45.91 41.11 -2.58
C PRO A 10 -45.40 39.93 -1.77
N HIS A 11 -44.11 40.03 -1.42
CA HIS A 11 -43.40 39.26 -0.41
C HIS A 11 -44.27 38.91 0.80
N GLY A 12 -44.59 37.63 0.92
CA GLY A 12 -45.16 37.00 2.10
C GLY A 12 -44.39 35.72 2.38
N PHE A 13 -43.75 35.68 3.54
CA PHE A 13 -43.18 34.48 4.15
C PHE A 13 -44.16 33.30 4.06
N VAL A 14 -43.69 32.16 3.53
CA VAL A 14 -44.31 30.83 3.70
C VAL A 14 -43.23 29.97 4.36
N SER A 15 -43.19 29.93 5.70
CA SER A 15 -43.88 28.92 6.52
C SER A 15 -43.26 27.52 6.36
N SER A 16 -42.32 27.23 7.27
CA SER A 16 -42.04 25.92 7.89
C SER A 16 -42.35 24.68 7.05
N TYR A 17 -41.35 24.20 6.30
CA TYR A 17 -41.29 22.78 5.96
C TYR A 17 -40.95 22.02 7.25
N LYS A 18 -41.89 21.18 7.73
CA LYS A 18 -41.62 20.19 8.77
C LYS A 18 -40.54 19.23 8.26
N LEU A 19 -39.30 19.44 8.71
CA LEU A 19 -38.15 18.52 8.62
C LEU A 19 -38.38 17.23 9.43
N SER A 20 -39.51 16.55 9.23
CA SER A 20 -39.85 15.35 10.02
C SER A 20 -39.48 14.04 9.34
N HIS A 21 -39.08 14.06 8.06
CA HIS A 21 -38.83 12.85 7.28
C HIS A 21 -37.69 13.06 6.28
N ILE A 22 -36.51 13.50 6.76
CA ILE A 22 -35.28 13.22 6.02
C ILE A 22 -34.88 11.81 6.43
N ASP A 23 -34.92 10.88 5.48
CA ASP A 23 -34.39 9.53 5.64
C ASP A 23 -32.86 9.63 5.72
N PHE A 24 -32.35 9.77 6.95
CA PHE A 24 -30.93 9.93 7.26
C PHE A 24 -30.11 8.70 6.85
N THR A 25 -30.74 7.52 6.82
CA THR A 25 -30.12 6.27 6.38
C THR A 25 -29.70 6.33 4.92
N ALA A 26 -30.59 6.79 4.03
CA ALA A 26 -30.27 6.96 2.62
C ALA A 26 -29.19 8.03 2.35
N TRP A 27 -29.10 9.04 3.23
CA TRP A 27 -28.08 10.10 3.09
C TRP A 27 -26.71 9.66 3.62
N LEU A 28 -26.68 8.88 4.69
CA LEU A 28 -25.47 8.23 5.19
C LEU A 28 -24.93 7.22 4.16
N ASP A 29 -25.81 6.43 3.54
CA ASP A 29 -25.44 5.49 2.46
C ASP A 29 -24.78 6.19 1.26
N ILE A 30 -25.22 7.40 0.91
CA ILE A 30 -24.61 8.18 -0.19
C ILE A 30 -23.21 8.70 0.19
N ILE A 31 -22.97 8.99 1.47
CA ILE A 31 -21.67 9.46 1.98
C ILE A 31 -20.68 8.31 2.13
N THR A 32 -21.14 7.17 2.66
CA THR A 32 -20.31 5.97 2.85
C THR A 32 -19.93 5.31 1.53
N TRP A 33 -20.82 5.30 0.52
CA TRP A 33 -20.58 4.57 -0.72
C TRP A 33 -19.54 5.18 -1.66
N LYS A 34 -19.06 6.41 -1.43
CA LYS A 34 -18.14 7.06 -2.39
C LYS A 34 -16.76 7.45 -1.89
N ASN A 35 -16.42 7.27 -0.61
CA ASN A 35 -15.12 7.67 -0.04
C ASN A 35 -14.63 9.05 -0.55
N ASN A 36 -15.57 9.95 -0.83
CA ASN A 36 -15.29 11.17 -1.56
C ASN A 36 -15.15 12.29 -0.54
N PHE A 37 -13.92 12.53 -0.12
CA PHE A 37 -13.54 13.49 0.93
C PHE A 37 -14.20 14.87 0.72
N ALA A 38 -14.38 15.30 -0.53
CA ALA A 38 -15.06 16.55 -0.87
C ALA A 38 -16.55 16.57 -0.47
N VAL A 39 -17.25 15.43 -0.60
CA VAL A 39 -18.67 15.29 -0.23
C VAL A 39 -18.83 15.32 1.28
N CYS A 40 -17.88 14.72 2.02
CA CYS A 40 -17.86 14.77 3.48
C CYS A 40 -17.71 16.22 3.98
N TYR A 41 -16.73 16.99 3.49
CA TYR A 41 -16.55 18.38 3.97
C TYR A 41 -17.73 19.30 3.67
N LEU A 42 -18.39 19.12 2.51
CA LEU A 42 -19.62 19.83 2.19
C LEU A 42 -20.78 19.44 3.12
N ALA A 43 -20.90 18.14 3.46
CA ALA A 43 -21.88 17.64 4.42
C ALA A 43 -21.66 18.23 5.83
N LYS A 44 -20.40 18.34 6.29
CA LYS A 44 -20.08 18.96 7.59
C LYS A 44 -20.58 20.41 7.67
N GLY A 45 -20.27 21.22 6.65
CA GLY A 45 -20.67 22.63 6.61
C GLY A 45 -22.19 22.84 6.54
N ILE A 46 -22.93 21.87 6.00
CA ILE A 46 -24.39 21.88 5.97
C ILE A 46 -24.96 21.46 7.34
N ILE A 47 -24.42 20.41 7.96
CA ILE A 47 -24.86 19.92 9.28
C ILE A 47 -24.61 20.96 10.37
N ASP A 48 -23.43 21.58 10.39
CA ASP A 48 -23.06 22.60 11.39
C ASP A 48 -23.96 23.86 11.28
N ASN A 49 -24.39 24.22 10.05
CA ASN A 49 -25.30 25.35 9.80
C ASN A 49 -26.78 25.03 10.09
N ILE A 50 -27.20 23.76 10.01
CA ILE A 50 -28.61 23.36 10.22
C ILE A 50 -28.90 23.01 11.69
N PHE A 51 -27.93 22.47 12.43
CA PHE A 51 -28.16 21.85 13.73
C PHE A 51 -27.61 22.63 14.94
N THR A 52 -27.30 23.91 14.79
CA THR A 52 -26.85 24.78 15.89
C THR A 52 -27.96 24.94 16.94
N GLY A 53 -28.02 24.02 17.91
CA GLY A 53 -28.90 24.14 19.10
C GLY A 53 -29.55 22.87 19.67
N CYS A 54 -29.33 21.67 19.12
CA CYS A 54 -30.02 20.45 19.60
C CYS A 54 -29.03 19.36 20.05
N GLY A 55 -29.31 18.60 21.11
CA GLY A 55 -28.42 17.54 21.62
C GLY A 55 -28.12 16.41 20.62
N CYS A 56 -28.98 16.24 19.60
CA CYS A 56 -28.74 15.37 18.45
C CYS A 56 -27.69 15.91 17.47
N ALA A 57 -27.40 17.23 17.50
CA ALA A 57 -26.30 17.84 16.74
C ALA A 57 -24.94 17.32 17.20
N LEU A 58 -24.74 17.18 18.52
CA LEU A 58 -23.49 16.68 19.08
C LEU A 58 -23.23 15.23 18.65
N GLY A 59 -24.26 14.37 18.70
CA GLY A 59 -24.14 12.97 18.23
C GLY A 59 -23.81 12.88 16.74
N MET A 60 -24.45 13.72 15.91
CA MET A 60 -24.17 13.78 14.47
C MET A 60 -22.78 14.33 14.15
N THR A 61 -22.32 15.37 14.85
CA THR A 61 -20.97 15.91 14.71
C THR A 61 -19.91 14.88 15.12
N THR A 62 -20.15 14.09 16.17
CA THR A 62 -19.25 12.99 16.58
C THR A 62 -19.19 11.91 15.52
N VAL A 63 -20.34 11.36 15.08
CA VAL A 63 -20.39 10.33 14.03
C VAL A 63 -19.70 10.81 12.75
N PHE A 64 -19.98 12.04 12.33
CA PHE A 64 -19.39 12.63 11.15
C PHE A 64 -17.87 12.79 11.28
N THR A 65 -17.38 13.26 12.44
CA THR A 65 -15.94 13.35 12.71
C THR A 65 -15.27 11.98 12.66
N THR A 66 -15.87 10.96 13.28
CA THR A 66 -15.37 9.58 13.23
C THR A 66 -15.33 9.01 11.81
N ILE A 67 -16.35 9.26 10.99
CA ILE A 67 -16.37 8.84 9.57
C ILE A 67 -15.22 9.51 8.81
N VAL A 68 -15.04 10.83 8.96
CA VAL A 68 -13.96 11.55 8.27
C VAL A 68 -12.58 11.08 8.72
N GLU A 69 -12.39 10.83 10.01
CA GLU A 69 -11.13 10.32 10.55
C GLU A 69 -10.82 8.90 10.04
N THR A 70 -11.83 8.02 10.03
CA THR A 70 -11.71 6.66 9.50
C THR A 70 -11.36 6.68 8.01
N SER A 71 -12.11 7.43 7.19
CA SER A 71 -11.83 7.56 5.76
C SER A 71 -10.44 8.14 5.48
N ARG A 72 -9.98 9.11 6.27
CA ARG A 72 -8.63 9.66 6.13
C ARG A 72 -7.57 8.60 6.44
N SER A 73 -7.74 7.85 7.52
CA SER A 73 -6.82 6.77 7.91
C SER A 73 -6.71 5.73 6.82
N THR A 74 -7.85 5.24 6.30
CA THR A 74 -7.88 4.25 5.22
C THR A 74 -7.20 4.78 3.96
N MET A 75 -7.47 6.03 3.54
CA MET A 75 -6.80 6.62 2.38
C MET A 75 -5.28 6.72 2.54
N GLN A 76 -4.82 7.07 3.75
CA GLN A 76 -3.39 7.14 4.04
C GLN A 76 -2.74 5.76 3.97
N GLN A 77 -3.35 4.75 4.60
CA GLN A 77 -2.90 3.36 4.56
C GLN A 77 -2.86 2.81 3.12
N THR A 78 -3.89 3.08 2.31
CA THR A 78 -3.90 2.67 0.89
C THR A 78 -2.78 3.35 0.09
N SER A 79 -2.48 4.63 0.36
CA SER A 79 -1.39 5.33 -0.31
C SER A 79 -0.01 4.77 0.08
N GLU A 80 0.19 4.50 1.37
CA GLU A 80 1.41 3.91 1.91
C GLU A 80 1.65 2.51 1.34
N LEU A 81 0.62 1.67 1.38
CA LEU A 81 0.62 0.35 0.79
C LEU A 81 1.00 0.37 -0.69
N ASN A 82 0.41 1.26 -1.50
CA ASN A 82 0.74 1.36 -2.92
C ASN A 82 2.21 1.75 -3.14
N THR A 83 2.77 2.58 -2.26
CA THR A 83 4.19 2.97 -2.31
C THR A 83 5.09 1.78 -1.98
N LEU A 84 4.78 1.05 -0.91
CA LEU A 84 5.51 -0.17 -0.52
C LEU A 84 5.47 -1.22 -1.62
N ILE A 85 4.32 -1.42 -2.25
CA ILE A 85 4.15 -2.38 -3.33
C ILE A 85 5.00 -2.03 -4.55
N GLN A 86 5.01 -0.77 -4.99
CA GLN A 86 5.84 -0.34 -6.11
C GLN A 86 7.34 -0.54 -5.82
N GLU A 87 7.75 -0.22 -4.59
CA GLU A 87 9.12 -0.39 -4.16
C GLU A 87 9.49 -1.87 -4.04
N LEU A 88 8.61 -2.71 -3.51
CA LEU A 88 8.78 -4.15 -3.42
C LEU A 88 8.91 -4.80 -4.80
N GLU A 89 8.09 -4.39 -5.78
CA GLU A 89 8.21 -4.85 -7.17
C GLU A 89 9.59 -4.53 -7.75
N ARG A 90 10.06 -3.30 -7.53
CA ARG A 90 11.38 -2.85 -7.96
C ARG A 90 12.49 -3.69 -7.29
N GLN A 91 12.41 -3.90 -5.99
CA GLN A 91 13.41 -4.66 -5.25
C GLN A 91 13.43 -6.14 -5.62
N LEU A 92 12.26 -6.77 -5.81
CA LEU A 92 12.17 -8.15 -6.29
C LEU A 92 12.82 -8.32 -7.67
N SER A 93 12.60 -7.36 -8.58
CA SER A 93 13.27 -7.36 -9.89
C SER A 93 14.78 -7.21 -9.75
N GLN A 94 15.26 -6.35 -8.85
CA GLN A 94 16.69 -6.20 -8.59
C GLN A 94 17.31 -7.47 -8.00
N LEU A 95 16.63 -8.10 -7.03
CA LEU A 95 17.07 -9.36 -6.43
C LEU A 95 17.21 -10.46 -7.48
N ASP A 96 16.20 -10.62 -8.35
CA ASP A 96 16.25 -11.57 -9.46
C ASP A 96 17.46 -11.34 -10.36
N ASN A 97 17.72 -10.08 -10.73
CA ASN A 97 18.88 -9.73 -11.55
C ASN A 97 20.21 -10.07 -10.84
N TYR A 98 20.34 -9.78 -9.55
CA TYR A 98 21.56 -10.12 -8.80
C TYR A 98 21.79 -11.62 -8.71
N ILE A 99 20.73 -12.40 -8.45
CA ILE A 99 20.80 -13.88 -8.42
C ILE A 99 21.20 -14.41 -9.80
N GLN A 100 20.62 -13.88 -10.89
CA GLN A 100 21.03 -14.27 -12.25
C GLN A 100 22.48 -13.92 -12.54
N MET A 101 22.94 -12.72 -12.16
CA MET A 101 24.34 -12.32 -12.32
C MET A 101 25.30 -13.22 -11.53
N PHE A 102 24.92 -13.60 -10.32
CA PHE A 102 25.68 -14.55 -9.50
C PHE A 102 25.76 -15.93 -10.16
N ASN A 103 24.61 -16.51 -10.52
CA ASN A 103 24.55 -17.84 -11.12
C ASN A 103 25.32 -17.88 -12.45
N ASN A 104 25.21 -16.83 -13.27
CA ASN A 104 25.98 -16.71 -14.50
C ASN A 104 27.49 -16.57 -14.22
N PHE A 105 27.87 -15.88 -13.15
CA PHE A 105 29.27 -15.76 -12.76
C PHE A 105 29.86 -17.11 -12.31
N GLU A 106 29.13 -17.87 -11.50
CA GLU A 106 29.48 -19.24 -11.10
C GLU A 106 29.66 -20.14 -12.35
N MET A 107 28.65 -20.18 -13.22
CA MET A 107 28.65 -21.02 -14.42
C MET A 107 29.76 -20.67 -15.41
N ASN A 108 29.96 -19.37 -15.69
CA ASN A 108 30.91 -18.93 -16.71
C ASN A 108 32.38 -19.15 -16.31
N ASN A 109 32.66 -19.24 -15.01
CA ASN A 109 34.02 -19.45 -14.50
C ASN A 109 34.24 -20.89 -14.01
N ALA A 110 33.23 -21.76 -14.13
CA ALA A 110 33.30 -23.19 -13.81
C ALA A 110 33.84 -23.47 -12.39
N PHE A 111 33.40 -22.67 -11.42
CA PHE A 111 33.65 -22.92 -10.00
C PHE A 111 32.32 -23.24 -9.29
N ASN A 112 32.39 -23.89 -8.14
CA ASN A 112 31.24 -24.07 -7.25
C ASN A 112 31.46 -23.25 -5.98
N VAL A 113 30.42 -22.62 -5.44
CA VAL A 113 30.51 -21.89 -4.18
C VAL A 113 30.31 -22.86 -3.01
N VAL A 114 31.18 -22.77 -2.01
CA VAL A 114 31.15 -23.62 -0.82
C VAL A 114 31.06 -22.73 0.42
N PHE A 115 30.21 -23.10 1.37
CA PHE A 115 30.09 -22.43 2.66
C PHE A 115 30.69 -23.34 3.73
N GLU A 116 31.82 -22.92 4.31
CA GLU A 116 32.47 -23.61 5.42
C GLU A 116 32.65 -22.65 6.59
N ASP A 117 32.16 -23.01 7.77
CA ASP A 117 32.31 -22.24 9.01
C ASP A 117 31.88 -20.76 8.92
N GLY A 118 30.83 -20.48 8.14
CA GLY A 118 30.32 -19.13 7.91
C GLY A 118 31.20 -18.29 6.96
N GLN A 119 32.20 -18.91 6.33
CA GLN A 119 33.01 -18.31 5.28
C GLN A 119 32.60 -18.84 3.90
N ILE A 120 32.62 -17.94 2.93
CA ILE A 120 32.38 -18.28 1.53
C ILE A 120 33.70 -18.59 0.87
N GLY A 121 33.85 -19.83 0.45
CA GLY A 121 34.91 -20.31 -0.42
C GLY A 121 34.40 -20.62 -1.82
N ILE A 122 35.32 -20.88 -2.73
CA ILE A 122 35.03 -21.43 -4.05
C ILE A 122 35.87 -22.67 -4.27
N ASP A 123 35.27 -23.68 -4.89
CA ASP A 123 35.95 -24.86 -5.39
C ASP A 123 36.19 -24.68 -6.89
N THR A 124 37.46 -24.72 -7.30
CA THR A 124 37.92 -24.43 -8.66
C THR A 124 38.74 -25.59 -9.21
N GLY A 125 38.73 -25.79 -10.52
CA GLY A 125 39.61 -26.75 -11.17
C GLY A 125 41.11 -26.45 -10.95
N THR A 126 41.96 -27.47 -11.13
CA THR A 126 43.41 -27.43 -10.84
C THR A 126 44.22 -26.44 -11.68
N GLU A 127 43.62 -25.82 -12.71
CA GLU A 127 44.30 -24.90 -13.63
C GLU A 127 44.14 -23.42 -13.24
N VAL A 128 43.30 -23.11 -12.24
CA VAL A 128 43.07 -21.75 -11.75
C VAL A 128 44.15 -21.38 -10.75
N SER A 129 44.76 -20.19 -10.92
CA SER A 129 45.76 -19.70 -9.96
C SER A 129 45.10 -19.15 -8.70
N ASP A 130 45.79 -19.23 -7.57
CA ASP A 130 45.31 -18.71 -6.27
C ASP A 130 44.89 -17.23 -6.36
N THR A 131 45.58 -16.41 -7.14
CA THR A 131 45.24 -14.99 -7.32
C THR A 131 43.89 -14.80 -8.04
N VAL A 132 43.61 -15.64 -9.04
CA VAL A 132 42.33 -15.61 -9.76
C VAL A 132 41.22 -16.15 -8.84
N ALA A 133 41.48 -17.25 -8.15
CA ALA A 133 40.53 -17.83 -7.19
C ALA A 133 40.17 -16.86 -6.06
N GLN A 134 41.15 -16.12 -5.53
CA GLN A 134 40.91 -15.08 -4.53
C GLN A 134 40.02 -13.95 -5.10
N THR A 135 40.32 -13.47 -6.31
CA THR A 135 39.52 -12.42 -6.96
C THR A 135 38.06 -12.86 -7.17
N TRP A 136 37.86 -14.11 -7.57
CA TRP A 136 36.52 -14.68 -7.71
C TRP A 136 35.81 -14.80 -6.36
N THR A 137 36.51 -15.27 -5.33
CA THR A 137 35.98 -15.38 -3.96
C THR A 137 35.50 -14.02 -3.43
N GLU A 138 36.30 -12.97 -3.60
CA GLU A 138 35.91 -11.60 -3.21
C GLU A 138 34.66 -11.15 -3.95
N ARG A 139 34.55 -11.45 -5.24
CA ARG A 139 33.38 -11.09 -6.05
C ARG A 139 32.13 -11.88 -5.65
N VAL A 140 32.26 -13.18 -5.36
CA VAL A 140 31.17 -14.01 -4.81
C VAL A 140 30.68 -13.43 -3.48
N ASN A 141 31.59 -13.05 -2.59
CA ASN A 141 31.25 -12.39 -1.32
C ASN A 141 30.45 -11.10 -1.53
N VAL A 142 30.85 -10.25 -2.47
CA VAL A 142 30.10 -9.03 -2.80
C VAL A 142 28.69 -9.35 -3.26
N PHE A 143 28.52 -10.30 -4.18
CA PHE A 143 27.18 -10.70 -4.63
C PHE A 143 26.34 -11.28 -3.49
N ASN A 144 26.91 -12.17 -2.69
CA ASN A 144 26.23 -12.79 -1.55
C ASN A 144 25.70 -11.71 -0.59
N ASN A 145 26.57 -10.77 -0.20
CA ASN A 145 26.19 -9.69 0.71
C ASN A 145 25.08 -8.80 0.12
N VAL A 146 25.15 -8.49 -1.17
CA VAL A 146 24.09 -7.71 -1.86
C VAL A 146 22.78 -8.47 -1.91
N ILE A 147 22.82 -9.77 -2.22
CA ILE A 147 21.62 -10.64 -2.28
C ILE A 147 20.97 -10.73 -0.91
N HIS A 148 21.73 -11.05 0.15
CA HIS A 148 21.20 -11.13 1.51
C HIS A 148 20.65 -9.79 2.01
N ALA A 149 21.37 -8.68 1.77
CA ALA A 149 20.88 -7.35 2.15
C ALA A 149 19.55 -7.01 1.45
N ARG A 150 19.38 -7.42 0.19
CA ARG A 150 18.11 -7.25 -0.53
C ARG A 150 17.00 -8.14 0.00
N CYS A 151 17.32 -9.38 0.37
CA CYS A 151 16.35 -10.29 0.98
C CYS A 151 15.81 -9.72 2.29
N HIS A 152 16.68 -9.24 3.18
CA HIS A 152 16.24 -8.60 4.42
C HIS A 152 15.37 -7.37 4.18
N SER A 153 15.77 -6.48 3.25
CA SER A 153 14.93 -5.32 2.93
C SER A 153 13.57 -5.71 2.36
N ILE A 154 13.48 -6.81 1.60
CA ILE A 154 12.22 -7.32 1.06
C ILE A 154 11.35 -7.94 2.16
N GLU A 155 11.96 -8.70 3.08
CA GLU A 155 11.28 -9.27 4.25
C GLU A 155 10.67 -8.19 5.13
N ASP A 156 11.41 -7.11 5.39
CA ASP A 156 10.91 -5.95 6.14
C ASP A 156 9.69 -5.34 5.44
N MET A 157 9.76 -5.08 4.13
CA MET A 157 8.63 -4.53 3.37
C MET A 157 7.43 -5.49 3.31
N LEU A 158 7.65 -6.79 3.25
CA LEU A 158 6.58 -7.79 3.28
C LEU A 158 5.85 -7.77 4.63
N ASN A 159 6.59 -7.61 5.73
CA ASN A 159 6.01 -7.46 7.06
C ASN A 159 5.20 -6.16 7.16
N ASP A 160 5.73 -5.04 6.67
CA ASP A 160 5.01 -3.76 6.65
C ASP A 160 3.71 -3.85 5.83
N ILE A 161 3.75 -4.50 4.66
CA ILE A 161 2.55 -4.75 3.84
C ILE A 161 1.55 -5.61 4.60
N PHE A 162 1.99 -6.70 5.22
CA PHE A 162 1.11 -7.57 6.01
C PHE A 162 0.42 -6.81 7.14
N ASP A 163 1.16 -5.98 7.88
CA ASP A 163 0.64 -5.19 8.99
C ASP A 163 -0.39 -4.16 8.50
N ILE A 164 -0.12 -3.48 7.38
CA ILE A 164 -1.08 -2.55 6.79
C ILE A 164 -2.32 -3.28 6.29
N GLU A 165 -2.17 -4.33 5.48
CA GLU A 165 -3.30 -5.07 4.91
C GLU A 165 -4.18 -5.72 5.98
N SER A 166 -3.58 -6.25 7.04
CA SER A 166 -4.32 -6.85 8.17
C SER A 166 -5.08 -5.81 9.01
N SER A 167 -4.70 -4.53 8.93
CA SER A 167 -5.38 -3.41 9.58
C SER A 167 -6.53 -2.82 8.78
N ILE A 168 -6.68 -3.20 7.50
CA ILE A 168 -7.77 -2.74 6.63
C ILE A 168 -9.03 -3.57 6.93
N ASP A 169 -9.99 -2.95 7.61
CA ASP A 169 -11.32 -3.53 7.88
C ASP A 169 -12.27 -3.27 6.70
N ASP A 170 -11.95 -3.85 5.55
CA ASP A 170 -12.78 -3.78 4.33
C ASP A 170 -12.92 -5.19 3.74
N THR A 171 -14.16 -5.69 3.70
CA THR A 171 -14.47 -7.02 3.19
C THR A 171 -14.23 -7.18 1.70
N ASP A 172 -14.16 -6.07 0.95
CA ASP A 172 -13.90 -6.07 -0.49
C ASP A 172 -12.40 -5.86 -0.80
N TYR A 173 -11.55 -5.71 0.23
CA TYR A 173 -10.11 -5.52 0.05
C TYR A 173 -9.42 -6.82 -0.42
N GLU A 174 -8.72 -6.74 -1.56
CA GLU A 174 -7.95 -7.85 -2.11
C GLU A 174 -6.56 -7.89 -1.47
N PHE A 175 -6.30 -8.92 -0.67
CA PHE A 175 -5.04 -9.14 0.03
C PHE A 175 -3.92 -9.50 -0.95
N ARG A 176 -2.88 -8.65 -1.06
CA ARG A 176 -1.81 -8.79 -2.06
C ARG A 176 -0.54 -9.39 -1.48
N PHE A 177 -0.38 -9.41 -0.15
CA PHE A 177 0.79 -9.98 0.52
C PHE A 177 1.11 -11.40 0.04
N SER A 178 0.12 -12.29 -0.04
CA SER A 178 0.34 -13.69 -0.43
C SER A 178 0.97 -13.82 -1.83
N TYR A 179 0.55 -12.98 -2.78
CA TYR A 179 1.12 -12.94 -4.13
C TYR A 179 2.60 -12.52 -4.09
N PHE A 180 2.92 -11.49 -3.32
CA PHE A 180 4.30 -11.00 -3.22
C PHE A 180 5.21 -11.95 -2.44
N LEU A 181 4.69 -12.60 -1.41
CA LEU A 181 5.39 -13.64 -0.67
C LEU A 181 5.74 -14.82 -1.59
N GLU A 182 4.79 -15.31 -2.38
CA GLU A 182 5.04 -16.38 -3.35
C GLU A 182 6.11 -15.97 -4.36
N LYS A 183 6.03 -14.74 -4.88
CA LYS A 183 7.03 -14.19 -5.81
C LYS A 183 8.42 -14.10 -5.16
N TYR A 184 8.50 -13.66 -3.92
CA TYR A 184 9.75 -13.63 -3.16
C TYR A 184 10.37 -15.02 -3.01
N LEU A 185 9.58 -16.00 -2.55
CA LEU A 185 10.02 -17.38 -2.38
C LEU A 185 10.48 -18.02 -3.70
N ASN A 186 9.80 -17.71 -4.81
CA ASN A 186 10.21 -18.17 -6.14
C ASN A 186 11.59 -17.60 -6.53
N VAL A 187 11.81 -16.30 -6.31
CA VAL A 187 13.09 -15.65 -6.61
C VAL A 187 14.21 -16.23 -5.75
N THR A 188 14.01 -16.34 -4.44
CA THR A 188 15.03 -16.83 -3.51
C THR A 188 15.34 -18.31 -3.69
N SER A 189 14.37 -19.15 -4.08
CA SER A 189 14.62 -20.58 -4.36
C SER A 189 15.67 -20.83 -5.45
N ARG A 190 15.94 -19.84 -6.31
CA ARG A 190 16.95 -19.91 -7.38
C ARG A 190 18.36 -19.56 -6.90
N TYR A 191 18.51 -19.14 -5.65
CA TYR A 191 19.78 -18.93 -4.99
C TYR A 191 20.04 -20.08 -4.02
N ARG A 192 21.03 -20.94 -4.35
CA ARG A 192 21.28 -22.20 -3.64
C ARG A 192 22.03 -22.04 -2.32
N HIS A 193 22.29 -20.80 -1.90
CA HIS A 193 23.29 -20.44 -0.91
C HIS A 193 22.69 -19.71 0.31
N PHE A 194 21.40 -19.93 0.57
CA PHE A 194 20.75 -19.52 1.82
C PHE A 194 21.07 -20.46 2.97
#